data_AF-A0A428TAN4-F1
#
_entry.id   AF-A0A428TAN4-F1
#
_cell.length_a   1.000
_cell.length_b   1.000
_cell.length_c   1.000
_cell.angle_alpha   90.00
_cell.angle_beta   90.00
_cell.angle_gamma   90.00
#
_symmetry.space_group_name_H-M   'P 1'
#
loop_
_entity.id
_entity.type
_entity.pdbx_description
1 polymer ?
#
loop_
_entity_poly.entity_id
_entity_poly.type
_entity_poly.pdbx_seq_one_letter_code
_entity_poly.pdbx_strand_id
1 'polypeptide(L)'
;MRNWLSLRLTLRDYKKKKKAWQAIRKPPPEQPPLFTEGEETGPIVLPDFDLLDPEEGKIRGLLADETASFDVIRSQTETRLRTIQSSLEFQVDQLADNVHKLEQRVLVAGKEADKVLSISALRLRQREEREKASAGTREMPMMEVLRSLGNILPEGGG
;
A
#
# COMPACT_ATOMS: atom_id res chain seq x y z
N MET A 1 -37.99 -70.72 -34.47
CA MET A 1 -38.03 -70.68 -32.98
C MET A 1 -37.34 -69.47 -32.33
N ARG A 2 -36.31 -68.84 -32.92
CA ARG A 2 -35.59 -67.69 -32.31
C ARG A 2 -36.43 -66.43 -32.02
N ASN A 3 -37.43 -66.13 -32.87
CA ASN A 3 -38.21 -64.87 -32.73
C ASN A 3 -39.17 -64.88 -31.51
N TRP A 4 -39.71 -66.05 -31.17
CA TRP A 4 -40.63 -66.20 -30.03
C TRP A 4 -39.92 -66.05 -28.67
N LEU A 5 -38.67 -66.52 -28.57
CA LEU A 5 -37.84 -66.34 -27.39
C LEU A 5 -37.47 -64.87 -27.18
N SER A 6 -37.13 -64.14 -28.25
CA SER A 6 -36.85 -62.70 -28.20
C SER A 6 -38.06 -61.91 -27.69
N LEU A 7 -39.26 -62.16 -28.25
CA LEU A 7 -40.51 -61.53 -27.79
C LEU A 7 -40.82 -61.81 -26.30
N ARG A 8 -40.51 -63.01 -25.82
CA ARG A 8 -40.75 -63.36 -24.41
C ARG A 8 -39.81 -62.62 -23.46
N LEU A 9 -38.57 -62.36 -23.89
CA LEU A 9 -37.59 -61.59 -23.12
C LEU A 9 -37.96 -60.11 -23.09
N THR A 10 -38.28 -59.51 -24.24
CA THR A 10 -38.69 -58.10 -24.30
C THR A 10 -39.95 -57.86 -23.48
N LEU A 11 -40.95 -58.75 -23.55
CA LEU A 11 -42.15 -58.67 -22.72
C LEU A 11 -41.85 -58.71 -21.22
N ARG A 12 -40.86 -59.51 -20.80
CA ARG A 12 -40.42 -59.59 -19.41
C ARG A 12 -39.81 -58.27 -18.96
N ASP A 13 -39.00 -57.64 -19.80
CA ASP A 13 -38.37 -56.36 -19.49
C ASP A 13 -39.39 -55.21 -19.47
N TYR A 14 -40.36 -55.20 -20.39
CA TYR A 14 -41.47 -54.24 -20.34
C TYR A 14 -42.29 -54.38 -19.05
N LYS A 15 -42.54 -55.61 -18.58
CA LYS A 15 -43.21 -55.83 -17.29
C LYS A 15 -42.40 -55.30 -16.10
N LYS A 16 -41.08 -55.52 -16.09
CA LYS A 16 -40.18 -54.98 -15.06
C LYS A 16 -40.18 -53.44 -15.06
N LYS A 17 -40.03 -52.83 -16.24
CA LYS A 17 -40.07 -51.37 -16.40
C LYS A 17 -41.42 -50.80 -15.95
N LYS A 18 -42.54 -51.40 -16.36
CA LYS A 18 -43.88 -50.98 -15.93
C LYS A 18 -44.03 -51.02 -14.40
N LYS A 19 -43.51 -52.07 -13.75
CA LYS A 19 -43.54 -52.19 -12.28
C LYS A 19 -42.70 -51.11 -11.60
N ALA A 20 -41.52 -50.80 -12.14
CA ALA A 20 -40.68 -49.71 -11.63
C ALA A 20 -41.36 -48.34 -11.77
N TRP A 21 -41.96 -48.04 -12.93
CA TRP A 21 -42.70 -46.80 -13.14
C TRP A 21 -43.94 -46.69 -12.25
N GLN A 22 -44.63 -47.80 -12.00
CA GLN A 22 -45.74 -47.80 -11.04
C GLN A 22 -45.29 -47.58 -9.59
N ALA A 23 -44.07 -47.99 -9.22
CA ALA A 23 -43.53 -47.69 -7.90
C ALA A 23 -43.21 -46.20 -7.73
N ILE A 24 -42.68 -45.54 -8.77
CA ILE A 24 -42.40 -44.09 -8.76
C ILE A 24 -43.70 -43.27 -8.76
N ARG A 25 -44.75 -43.76 -9.41
CA ARG A 25 -46.06 -43.08 -9.44
C ARG A 25 -46.83 -43.18 -8.12
N LYS A 26 -46.39 -44.03 -7.17
CA LYS A 26 -46.97 -44.01 -5.83
C LYS A 26 -46.65 -42.65 -5.21
N PRO A 27 -47.66 -41.91 -4.70
CA PRO A 27 -47.40 -40.64 -4.04
C PRO A 27 -46.39 -40.86 -2.91
N PRO A 28 -45.49 -39.89 -2.66
CA PRO A 28 -44.61 -39.94 -1.49
C PRO A 28 -45.44 -40.20 -0.23
N PRO A 29 -44.90 -40.97 0.75
CA PRO A 29 -45.57 -41.08 2.04
C PRO A 29 -45.85 -39.67 2.57
N GLU A 30 -47.06 -39.44 3.08
CA GLU A 30 -47.46 -38.15 3.64
C GLU A 30 -46.44 -37.77 4.71
N GLN A 31 -45.63 -36.74 4.42
CA GLN A 31 -44.73 -36.18 5.40
C GLN A 31 -45.60 -35.48 6.44
N PRO A 32 -45.31 -35.66 7.75
CA PRO A 32 -46.03 -34.91 8.76
C PRO A 32 -45.87 -33.41 8.44
N PRO A 33 -46.93 -32.61 8.65
CA PRO A 33 -46.84 -31.17 8.44
C PRO A 33 -45.69 -30.62 9.29
N LEU A 34 -44.85 -29.76 8.70
CA LEU A 34 -43.70 -29.15 9.38
C LEU A 34 -44.11 -28.31 10.59
N PHE A 35 -45.37 -27.86 10.59
CA PHE A 35 -45.98 -27.09 11.66
C PHE A 35 -47.38 -27.64 11.90
N THR A 36 -47.72 -27.95 13.14
CA THR A 36 -49.08 -28.34 13.51
C THR A 36 -49.96 -27.12 13.61
N GLU A 37 -51.14 -27.15 12.95
CA GLU A 37 -52.15 -26.09 13.09
C GLU A 37 -52.57 -25.99 14.57
N GLY A 38 -52.11 -24.94 15.26
CA GLY A 38 -52.30 -24.75 16.70
C GLY A 38 -51.02 -24.53 17.51
N GLU A 39 -49.83 -24.61 16.91
CA GLU A 39 -48.65 -23.95 17.48
C GLU A 39 -48.87 -22.44 17.36
N GLU A 40 -49.47 -21.86 18.41
CA GLU A 40 -49.41 -20.43 18.65
C GLU A 40 -47.94 -20.03 18.51
N THR A 41 -47.67 -19.09 17.60
CA THR A 41 -46.38 -18.43 17.49
C THR A 41 -46.07 -17.85 18.87
N GLY A 42 -45.30 -18.59 19.67
CA GLY A 42 -44.82 -18.13 20.95
C GLY A 42 -44.09 -16.80 20.80
N PRO A 43 -43.80 -16.10 21.91
CA PRO A 43 -43.01 -14.86 21.84
C PRO A 43 -41.76 -15.13 20.99
N ILE A 44 -41.58 -14.35 19.93
CA ILE A 44 -40.48 -14.52 18.98
C ILE A 44 -39.19 -14.36 19.77
N VAL A 45 -38.54 -15.48 20.09
CA VAL A 45 -37.21 -15.49 20.68
C VAL A 45 -36.24 -15.28 19.53
N LEU A 46 -35.57 -14.13 19.54
CA LEU A 46 -34.50 -13.89 18.58
C LEU A 46 -33.42 -14.98 18.76
N PRO A 47 -32.94 -15.59 17.65
CA PRO A 47 -31.86 -16.56 17.72
C PRO A 47 -30.60 -15.95 18.32
N ASP A 48 -29.72 -16.81 18.83
CA ASP A 48 -28.49 -16.39 19.49
C ASP A 48 -27.57 -15.66 18.50
N PHE A 49 -27.10 -14.47 18.90
CA PHE A 49 -26.42 -13.55 17.99
C PHE A 49 -24.96 -13.91 17.72
N ASP A 50 -24.42 -14.88 18.45
CA ASP A 50 -23.09 -15.46 18.25
C ASP A 50 -23.00 -16.31 16.97
N LEU A 51 -24.13 -16.54 16.30
CA LEU A 51 -24.20 -17.22 15.00
C LEU A 51 -24.00 -16.28 13.80
N LEU A 52 -23.91 -14.97 14.05
CA LEU A 52 -23.63 -13.99 12.99
C LEU A 52 -22.15 -14.01 12.65
N ASP A 53 -21.85 -13.85 11.36
CA ASP A 53 -20.48 -13.65 10.95
C ASP A 53 -19.93 -12.34 11.55
N PRO A 54 -18.60 -12.24 11.79
CA PRO A 54 -18.01 -11.06 12.43
C PRO A 54 -18.35 -9.72 11.74
N GLU A 55 -18.53 -9.71 10.43
CA GLU A 55 -18.95 -8.53 9.66
C GLU A 55 -20.44 -8.22 9.85
N GLU A 56 -21.30 -9.24 9.90
CA GLU A 56 -22.74 -9.07 10.16
C GLU A 56 -22.98 -8.55 11.57
N GLY A 57 -22.19 -9.00 12.54
CA GLY A 57 -22.18 -8.48 13.91
C GLY A 57 -21.84 -6.98 13.98
N LYS A 58 -20.86 -6.52 13.17
CA LYS A 58 -20.51 -5.09 13.07
C LYS A 58 -21.63 -4.27 12.43
N ILE A 59 -22.20 -4.76 11.34
CA ILE A 59 -23.31 -4.08 10.65
C ILE A 59 -24.52 -3.98 11.59
N ARG A 60 -24.83 -5.04 12.35
CA ARG A 60 -25.85 -4.98 13.39
C ARG A 60 -25.50 -3.97 14.47
N GLY A 61 -24.26 -3.96 14.97
CA GLY A 61 -23.83 -2.97 15.96
C GLY A 61 -24.06 -1.53 15.48
N LEU A 62 -23.78 -1.26 14.21
CA LEU A 62 -24.03 0.03 13.56
C LEU A 62 -25.52 0.34 13.36
N LEU A 63 -26.35 -0.66 13.06
CA LEU A 63 -27.80 -0.50 12.86
C LEU A 63 -28.60 -0.43 14.18
N ALA A 64 -28.13 -1.12 15.22
CA ALA A 64 -28.76 -1.16 16.54
C ALA A 64 -28.41 0.08 17.38
N ASP A 65 -27.28 0.72 17.09
CA ASP A 65 -26.91 1.98 17.71
C ASP A 65 -27.62 3.13 16.98
N GLU A 66 -28.75 3.56 17.52
CA GLU A 66 -29.56 4.68 17.00
C GLU A 66 -28.76 6.00 16.95
N THR A 67 -27.67 6.10 17.72
CA THR A 67 -26.73 7.23 17.71
C THR A 67 -25.64 7.15 16.63
N ALA A 68 -25.41 5.95 16.07
CA ALA A 68 -24.51 5.69 14.94
C ALA A 68 -25.28 5.53 13.61
N SER A 69 -26.45 6.15 13.51
CA SER A 69 -27.21 6.22 12.26
C SER A 69 -26.33 6.67 11.10
N PHE A 70 -26.56 6.08 9.92
CA PHE A 70 -25.82 6.38 8.69
C PHE A 70 -25.73 7.88 8.40
N ASP A 71 -26.77 8.66 8.73
CA ASP A 71 -26.78 10.11 8.53
C ASP A 71 -25.79 10.85 9.45
N VAL A 72 -25.56 10.33 10.67
CA VAL A 72 -24.56 10.87 11.60
C VAL A 72 -23.15 10.58 11.07
N ILE A 73 -22.89 9.35 10.61
CA ILE A 73 -21.59 8.97 10.03
C ILE A 73 -21.32 9.77 8.74
N ARG A 74 -22.34 9.93 7.89
CA ARG A 74 -22.27 10.70 6.65
C ARG A 74 -21.96 12.17 6.94
N SER A 75 -22.72 12.81 7.82
CA SER A 75 -22.50 14.23 8.17
C SER A 75 -21.15 14.45 8.85
N GLN A 76 -20.70 13.54 9.72
CA GLN A 76 -19.37 13.58 10.32
C GLN A 76 -18.28 13.47 9.25
N THR A 77 -18.43 12.54 8.30
CA THR A 77 -17.47 12.34 7.21
C THR A 77 -17.43 13.55 6.29
N GLU A 78 -18.58 14.10 5.92
CA GLU A 78 -18.68 15.30 5.08
C GLU A 78 -18.05 16.52 5.77
N THR A 79 -18.26 16.67 7.08
CA THR A 79 -17.64 17.73 7.88
C THR A 79 -16.12 17.59 7.88
N ARG A 80 -15.61 16.37 8.11
CA ARG A 80 -14.16 16.09 8.04
C ARG A 80 -13.58 16.40 6.66
N LEU A 81 -14.26 15.99 5.58
CA LEU A 81 -13.84 16.29 4.22
C LEU A 81 -13.81 17.79 3.95
N ARG A 82 -14.83 18.54 4.39
CA ARG A 82 -14.82 20.01 4.27
C ARG A 82 -13.67 20.66 5.04
N THR A 83 -13.38 20.21 6.26
CA THR A 83 -12.24 20.71 7.05
C THR A 83 -10.90 20.44 6.37
N ILE A 84 -10.72 19.22 5.84
CA ILE A 84 -9.51 18.86 5.09
C ILE A 84 -9.39 19.72 3.84
N GLN A 85 -10.47 19.84 3.06
CA GLN A 85 -10.48 20.68 1.86
C GLN A 85 -10.12 22.13 2.18
N SER A 86 -10.70 22.73 3.23
CA SER A 86 -10.42 24.11 3.61
C SER A 86 -8.99 24.32 4.11
N SER A 87 -8.40 23.32 4.77
CA SER A 87 -7.03 23.42 5.29
C SER A 87 -5.98 23.12 4.22
N LEU A 88 -6.30 22.29 3.22
CA LEU A 88 -5.34 21.80 2.26
C LEU A 88 -4.82 22.91 1.34
N GLU A 89 -5.69 23.79 0.87
CA GLU A 89 -5.32 24.93 0.01
C GLU A 89 -4.25 25.80 0.70
N PHE A 90 -4.52 26.22 1.94
CA PHE A 90 -3.57 27.01 2.73
C PHE A 90 -2.25 26.28 3.00
N GLN A 91 -2.30 24.97 3.27
CA GLN A 91 -1.08 24.17 3.51
C GLN A 91 -0.23 24.03 2.24
N VAL A 92 -0.87 23.84 1.09
CA VAL A 92 -0.17 23.76 -0.22
C VAL A 92 0.48 25.10 -0.54
N ASP A 93 -0.23 26.21 -0.33
CA ASP A 93 0.31 27.56 -0.54
C ASP A 93 1.50 27.84 0.39
N GLN A 94 1.36 27.49 1.67
CA GLN A 94 2.44 27.64 2.65
C GLN A 94 3.66 26.80 2.28
N LEU A 95 3.45 25.58 1.78
CA LEU A 95 4.54 24.74 1.30
C LEU A 95 5.24 25.38 0.10
N ALA A 96 4.49 25.87 -0.89
CA ALA A 96 5.05 26.51 -2.07
C ALA A 96 5.88 27.76 -1.71
N ASP A 97 5.37 28.61 -0.80
CA ASP A 97 6.09 29.78 -0.31
C ASP A 97 7.39 29.40 0.43
N ASN A 98 7.36 28.37 1.28
CA ASN A 98 8.54 27.90 1.99
C ASN A 98 9.59 27.29 1.05
N VAL A 99 9.18 26.52 0.05
CA VAL A 99 10.08 26.00 -0.99
C VAL A 99 10.72 27.15 -1.75
N HIS A 100 9.95 28.15 -2.17
CA HIS A 100 10.47 29.31 -2.85
C HIS A 100 11.50 30.09 -2.01
N LYS A 101 11.22 30.30 -0.72
CA LYS A 101 12.15 30.94 0.22
C LYS A 101 13.42 30.11 0.42
N LEU A 102 13.30 28.78 0.48
CA LEU A 102 14.44 27.89 0.61
C LEU A 102 15.34 27.97 -0.62
N GLU A 103 14.76 27.89 -1.82
CA GLU A 103 15.49 28.03 -3.09
C GLU A 103 16.25 29.36 -3.16
N GLN A 104 15.60 30.47 -2.80
CA GLN A 104 16.27 31.77 -2.73
C GLN A 104 17.45 31.78 -1.76
N ARG A 105 17.30 31.18 -0.57
CA ARG A 105 18.38 31.10 0.42
C ARG A 105 19.55 30.25 -0.07
N VAL A 106 19.27 29.13 -0.74
CA VAL A 106 20.29 28.27 -1.34
C VAL A 106 21.07 29.02 -2.41
N LEU A 107 20.38 29.77 -3.29
CA LEU A 107 21.02 30.58 -4.31
C LEU A 107 21.95 31.65 -3.72
N VAL A 108 21.51 32.33 -2.66
CA VAL A 108 22.33 33.34 -1.97
C VAL A 108 23.52 32.70 -1.26
N ALA A 109 23.31 31.59 -0.55
CA ALA A 109 24.36 30.85 0.13
C ALA A 109 25.42 30.33 -0.86
N GLY A 110 25.00 29.83 -2.03
CA GLY A 110 25.91 29.41 -3.09
C GLY A 110 26.80 30.54 -3.58
N LYS A 111 26.23 31.71 -3.87
CA LYS A 111 27.00 32.89 -4.28
C LYS A 111 28.01 33.34 -3.21
N GLU A 112 27.63 33.31 -1.95
CA GLU A 112 28.54 33.69 -0.86
C GLU A 112 29.65 32.65 -0.68
N ALA A 113 29.33 31.35 -0.78
CA ALA A 113 30.32 30.28 -0.76
C ALA A 113 31.33 30.44 -1.91
N ASP A 114 30.88 30.69 -3.14
CA ASP A 114 31.74 30.93 -4.31
C ASP A 114 32.67 32.14 -4.10
N LYS A 115 32.15 33.20 -3.49
CA LYS A 115 32.94 34.39 -3.14
C LYS A 115 34.02 34.06 -2.10
N VAL A 116 33.68 33.32 -1.04
CA VAL A 116 34.65 32.91 -0.01
C VAL A 116 35.70 31.96 -0.61
N LEU A 117 35.29 31.02 -1.46
CA LEU A 117 36.20 30.10 -2.14
C LEU A 117 37.15 30.83 -3.10
N SER A 118 36.66 31.78 -3.89
CA SER A 118 37.52 32.57 -4.78
C SER A 118 38.55 33.43 -4.01
N ILE A 119 38.14 34.08 -2.91
CA ILE A 119 39.05 34.86 -2.07
C ILE A 119 40.10 33.96 -1.40
N SER A 120 39.69 32.79 -0.88
CA SER A 120 40.61 31.86 -0.23
C SER A 120 41.58 31.23 -1.23
N ALA A 121 41.13 30.87 -2.44
CA ALA A 121 42.00 30.40 -3.52
C ALA A 121 43.04 31.45 -3.92
N LEU A 122 42.65 32.73 -4.03
CA LEU A 122 43.58 33.81 -4.32
C LEU A 122 44.62 33.98 -3.20
N ARG A 123 44.18 33.98 -1.94
CA ARG A 123 45.08 34.07 -0.78
C ARG A 123 46.05 32.89 -0.71
N LEU A 124 45.57 31.68 -1.01
CA LEU A 124 46.39 30.47 -1.03
C LEU A 124 47.47 30.58 -2.12
N ARG A 125 47.11 31.02 -3.32
CA ARG A 125 48.06 31.26 -4.42
C ARG A 125 49.10 32.31 -4.06
N GLN A 126 48.69 33.43 -3.45
CA GLN A 126 49.62 34.46 -2.98
C GLN A 126 50.58 33.93 -1.90
N ARG A 127 50.11 33.03 -1.03
CA ARG A 127 50.96 32.40 -0.02
C ARG A 127 51.97 31.46 -0.67
N GLU A 128 51.53 30.60 -1.57
CA GLU A 128 52.40 29.68 -2.33
C GLU A 128 53.48 30.45 -3.11
N GLU A 129 53.10 31.54 -3.77
CA GLU A 129 54.05 32.40 -4.50
C GLU A 129 55.08 33.07 -3.58
N ARG A 130 54.67 33.51 -2.37
CA ARG A 130 55.61 34.06 -1.37
C ARG A 130 56.56 32.99 -0.84
N GLU A 131 56.07 31.80 -0.55
CA GLU A 131 56.90 30.68 -0.08
C GLU A 131 57.92 30.27 -1.15
N LYS A 132 57.48 30.10 -2.41
CA LYS A 132 58.40 29.85 -3.54
C LYS A 132 59.42 30.97 -3.76
N ALA A 133 59.02 32.23 -3.60
CA ALA A 133 59.94 33.36 -3.70
C ALA A 133 60.98 33.36 -2.57
N SER A 134 60.56 33.09 -1.32
CA SER A 134 61.48 33.00 -0.18
C SER A 134 62.47 31.84 -0.29
N ALA A 135 62.05 30.73 -0.89
CA ALA A 135 62.92 29.58 -1.18
C ALA A 135 63.82 29.79 -2.42
N GLY A 136 63.63 30.89 -3.17
CA GLY A 136 64.34 31.14 -4.43
C GLY A 136 63.89 30.24 -5.60
N THR A 137 62.86 29.42 -5.42
CA THR A 137 62.38 28.44 -6.41
C THR A 137 61.18 28.93 -7.21
N ARG A 138 60.91 30.25 -7.23
CA ARG A 138 59.73 30.84 -7.88
C ARG A 138 59.64 30.54 -9.38
N GLU A 139 60.76 30.68 -10.09
CA GLU A 139 60.83 30.47 -11.55
C GLU A 139 61.21 29.02 -11.91
N MET A 140 61.37 28.15 -10.91
CA MET A 140 61.86 26.78 -11.10
C MET A 140 60.68 25.80 -11.16
N PRO A 141 60.61 24.91 -12.18
CA PRO A 141 59.61 23.86 -12.23
C PRO A 141 59.70 22.96 -10.99
N MET A 142 58.55 22.60 -10.40
CA MET A 142 58.48 21.75 -9.20
C MET A 142 59.28 20.45 -9.34
N MET A 143 59.24 19.83 -10.52
CA MET A 143 59.97 18.59 -10.79
C MET A 143 61.49 18.74 -10.71
N GLU A 144 62.01 19.92 -11.04
CA GLU A 144 63.44 20.21 -10.97
C GLU A 144 63.89 20.44 -9.51
N VAL A 145 63.05 21.12 -8.72
CA VAL A 145 63.24 21.26 -7.26
C VAL A 145 63.24 19.90 -6.57
N LEU A 146 62.27 19.03 -6.90
CA LEU A 146 62.21 17.68 -6.33
C LEU A 146 63.42 16.82 -6.72
N ARG A 147 63.88 16.94 -7.98
CA ARG A 147 65.06 16.22 -8.46
C ARG A 147 66.34 16.70 -7.75
N SER A 148 66.51 18.00 -7.54
CA SER A 148 67.67 18.54 -6.82
C SER A 148 67.69 18.11 -5.36
N LEU A 149 66.53 18.10 -4.68
CA LEU A 149 66.39 17.56 -3.33
C LEU A 149 66.67 16.05 -3.27
N GLY A 150 66.22 15.29 -4.27
CA GLY A 150 66.50 13.86 -4.38
C GLY A 150 67.99 13.55 -4.54
N ASN A 151 68.74 14.38 -5.28
CA ASN A 151 70.19 14.25 -5.43
C ASN A 151 70.99 14.61 -4.17
N ILE A 152 70.39 15.35 -3.22
CA ILE A 152 71.00 15.67 -1.92
C ILE A 152 70.80 14.50 -0.93
N LEU A 153 69.90 13.56 -1.23
CA LEU A 153 69.73 12.35 -0.45
C LEU A 153 70.91 11.39 -0.75
N PRO A 154 71.62 10.87 0.26
CA PRO A 154 72.71 9.92 0.02
C PRO A 154 72.19 8.67 -0.70
N GLU A 155 72.91 8.21 -1.73
CA GLU A 155 72.63 6.95 -2.41
C GLU A 155 72.86 5.78 -1.43
N GLY A 156 71.87 5.44 -0.60
CA GLY A 156 71.99 4.30 0.33
C GLY A 156 71.16 4.31 1.61
N GLY A 157 69.96 4.88 1.63
CA GLY A 157 69.04 4.77 2.78
C GLY A 157 67.87 3.84 2.48
N GLY A 158 68.03 2.55 2.81
CA GLY A 158 66.95 1.55 2.90
C GLY A 158 66.48 1.35 4.33
#